data_AF-A0A318KQD4-F1
#
_entry.id   AF-A0A318KQD4-F1
#
_cell.length_a   1.000
_cell.length_b   1.000
_cell.length_c   1.000
_cell.angle_alpha   90.00
_cell.angle_beta   90.00
_cell.angle_gamma   90.00
#
_symmetry.space_group_name_H-M   'P 1'
#
loop_
_entity.id
_entity.type
_entity.pdbx_description
1 polymer ?
#
loop_
_entity_poly.entity_id
_entity_poly.type
_entity_poly.pdbx_seq_one_letter_code
_entity_poly.pdbx_strand_id
1 'polypeptide(L)'
;MNKKECKKAVEIISEYAFTNNEYTPTTHEAVEAIGLIDKLIAEHFELVEHATPIKVLWTYDDIPLCPACYKAIDAGNQELCEFCGQRLDWGEDDEN
;
A
#
# COMPACT_ATOMS: atom_id res chain seq x y z
N MET A 1 -6.51 -7.05 -4.09
CA MET A 1 -7.84 -7.58 -3.73
C MET A 1 -8.81 -7.23 -4.85
N ASN A 2 -9.72 -8.12 -5.22
CA ASN A 2 -10.61 -7.88 -6.35
C ASN A 2 -11.93 -7.21 -5.92
N LYS A 3 -12.63 -6.58 -6.86
CA LYS A 3 -13.89 -5.85 -6.63
C LYS A 3 -14.97 -6.68 -5.92
N LYS A 4 -14.94 -8.00 -6.07
CA LYS A 4 -15.91 -8.93 -5.45
C LYS A 4 -15.59 -9.12 -3.96
N GLU A 5 -14.32 -9.25 -3.61
CA GLU A 5 -13.84 -9.33 -2.22
C GLU A 5 -14.15 -8.02 -1.45
N CYS A 6 -13.93 -6.84 -2.04
CA CYS A 6 -14.30 -5.56 -1.41
C CYS A 6 -15.79 -5.48 -1.09
N LYS A 7 -16.66 -5.88 -2.04
CA LYS A 7 -18.11 -5.84 -1.85
C LYS A 7 -18.56 -6.72 -0.70
N LYS A 8 -18.01 -7.93 -0.60
CA LYS A 8 -18.34 -8.88 0.47
C LYS A 8 -17.95 -8.33 1.85
N ALA A 9 -16.77 -7.71 1.98
CA ALA A 9 -16.36 -7.07 3.22
C ALA A 9 -17.30 -5.91 3.62
N VAL A 10 -17.69 -5.07 2.66
CA VAL A 10 -18.62 -3.95 2.89
C VAL A 10 -20.01 -4.43 3.29
N GLU A 11 -20.53 -5.50 2.68
CA GLU A 11 -21.83 -6.10 3.04
C GLU A 11 -21.83 -6.57 4.50
N ILE A 12 -20.84 -7.37 4.91
CA ILE A 12 -20.74 -7.91 6.28
C ILE A 12 -20.62 -6.78 7.32
N ILE A 13 -19.77 -5.76 7.05
CA ILE A 13 -19.58 -4.62 7.96
C ILE A 13 -20.86 -3.78 8.06
N SER A 14 -21.57 -3.57 6.94
CA SER A 14 -22.80 -2.76 6.92
C SER A 14 -23.94 -3.47 7.65
N GLU A 15 -24.11 -4.79 7.47
CA GLU A 15 -25.13 -5.55 8.18
C GLU A 15 -24.90 -5.55 9.70
N TYR A 16 -23.65 -5.59 10.15
CA TYR A 16 -23.30 -5.45 11.56
C TYR A 16 -23.51 -4.02 12.09
N ALA A 17 -23.14 -2.99 11.32
CA ALA A 17 -23.20 -1.59 11.77
C ALA A 17 -24.63 -1.00 11.82
N PHE A 18 -25.55 -1.48 10.97
CA PHE A 18 -26.87 -0.85 10.78
C PHE A 18 -28.05 -1.60 11.41
N THR A 19 -27.83 -2.74 12.08
CA THR A 19 -28.93 -3.57 12.63
C THR A 19 -29.21 -3.35 14.12
N ASN A 20 -28.72 -2.27 14.76
CA ASN A 20 -29.00 -1.97 16.18
C ASN A 20 -28.81 -3.18 17.13
N ASN A 21 -27.79 -4.02 16.89
CA ASN A 21 -27.51 -5.30 17.60
C ASN A 21 -28.51 -6.45 17.37
N GLU A 22 -29.36 -6.42 16.35
CA GLU A 22 -30.23 -7.57 16.01
C GLU A 22 -29.49 -8.66 15.21
N TYR A 23 -28.39 -8.31 14.54
CA TYR A 23 -27.54 -9.25 13.83
C TYR A 23 -26.23 -9.47 14.58
N THR A 24 -26.03 -10.69 15.08
CA THR A 24 -24.76 -11.15 15.63
C THR A 24 -24.09 -12.07 14.60
N PRO A 25 -23.00 -11.64 13.94
CA PRO A 25 -22.30 -12.49 12.99
C PRO A 25 -21.78 -13.75 13.69
N THR A 26 -21.78 -14.86 12.98
CA THR A 26 -21.13 -16.08 13.46
C THR A 26 -19.62 -15.86 13.60
N THR A 27 -18.96 -16.65 14.43
CA THR A 27 -17.50 -16.60 14.60
C THR A 27 -16.76 -16.72 13.26
N HIS A 28 -17.30 -17.50 12.31
CA HIS A 28 -16.72 -17.66 10.98
C HIS A 28 -16.80 -16.38 10.15
N GLU A 29 -17.97 -15.73 10.12
CA GLU A 29 -18.18 -14.47 9.39
C GLU A 29 -17.32 -13.33 9.97
N ALA A 30 -17.19 -13.27 11.30
CA ALA A 30 -16.33 -12.29 11.96
C ALA A 30 -14.85 -12.48 11.60
N VAL A 31 -14.36 -13.72 11.58
CA VAL A 31 -12.96 -14.02 11.19
C VAL A 31 -12.74 -13.73 9.69
N GLU A 32 -13.71 -14.04 8.82
CA GLU A 32 -13.62 -13.72 7.39
C GLU A 32 -13.56 -12.21 7.16
N ALA A 33 -14.42 -11.44 7.84
CA ALA A 33 -14.42 -9.98 7.74
C ALA A 33 -13.11 -9.36 8.23
N ILE A 34 -12.56 -9.81 9.36
CA ILE A 34 -11.27 -9.34 9.87
C ILE A 34 -10.15 -9.61 8.85
N GLY A 35 -10.08 -10.83 8.30
CA GLY A 35 -9.06 -11.16 7.30
C GLY A 35 -9.15 -10.31 6.02
N LEU A 36 -10.36 -9.95 5.60
CA LEU A 36 -10.57 -9.04 4.46
C LEU A 36 -10.17 -7.60 4.80
N ILE A 37 -10.46 -7.13 6.00
CA ILE A 37 -10.04 -5.80 6.49
C ILE A 37 -8.51 -5.73 6.56
N ASP A 38 -7.84 -6.74 7.12
CA ASP A 38 -6.38 -6.77 7.20
C ASP A 38 -5.74 -6.74 5.81
N LYS A 39 -6.30 -7.50 4.85
CA LYS A 39 -5.86 -7.48 3.45
C LYS A 39 -6.08 -6.11 2.79
N LEU A 40 -7.23 -5.47 3.02
CA LEU A 40 -7.53 -4.12 2.54
C LEU A 40 -6.54 -3.09 3.08
N ILE A 41 -6.29 -3.15 4.38
CA ILE A 41 -5.36 -2.25 5.07
C ILE A 41 -3.95 -2.44 4.51
N ALA A 42 -3.48 -3.68 4.38
CA ALA A 42 -2.16 -3.98 3.83
C ALA A 42 -2.01 -3.46 2.40
N GLU A 43 -2.99 -3.72 1.52
CA GLU A 43 -2.96 -3.23 0.13
C GLU A 43 -3.05 -1.70 0.04
N HIS A 44 -3.80 -1.06 0.96
CA HIS A 44 -3.85 0.39 1.01
C HIS A 44 -2.52 0.99 1.48
N PHE A 45 -1.89 0.41 2.50
CA PHE A 45 -0.56 0.83 2.94
C PHE A 45 0.49 0.63 1.85
N GLU A 46 0.48 -0.50 1.15
CA GLU A 46 1.37 -0.74 0.00
C GLU A 46 1.17 0.31 -1.12
N LEU A 47 -0.09 0.62 -1.45
CA LEU A 47 -0.41 1.68 -2.41
C LEU A 47 0.05 3.06 -1.94
N VAL A 48 -0.13 3.38 -0.66
CA VAL A 48 0.24 4.69 -0.08
C VAL A 48 1.76 4.84 0.04
N GLU A 49 2.46 3.77 0.44
CA GLU A 49 3.92 3.71 0.51
C GLU A 49 4.53 3.95 -0.88
N HIS A 50 4.00 3.29 -1.91
CA HIS A 50 4.44 3.51 -3.28
C HIS A 50 3.95 4.83 -3.90
N ALA A 51 2.85 5.41 -3.42
CA ALA A 51 2.35 6.71 -3.89
C ALA A 51 3.12 7.91 -3.31
N THR A 52 3.71 7.76 -2.13
CA THR A 52 4.51 8.80 -1.47
C THR A 52 5.92 8.78 -2.07
N PRO A 53 6.40 9.86 -2.71
CA PRO A 53 7.77 9.90 -3.22
C PRO A 53 8.77 9.73 -2.09
N ILE A 54 9.77 8.85 -2.26
CA ILE A 54 10.88 8.67 -1.33
C ILE A 54 12.18 9.07 -2.02
N LYS A 55 13.03 9.78 -1.28
CA LYS A 55 14.31 10.27 -1.79
C LYS A 55 15.21 9.14 -2.27
N VAL A 56 15.75 9.30 -3.48
CA VAL A 56 16.69 8.37 -4.08
C VAL A 56 17.96 8.26 -3.23
N LEU A 57 18.45 7.04 -3.05
CA LEU A 57 19.72 6.80 -2.36
C LEU A 57 20.87 6.87 -3.37
N TRP A 58 21.84 7.75 -3.14
CA TRP A 58 23.05 7.82 -3.94
C TRP A 58 24.20 7.06 -3.29
N THR A 59 24.88 6.20 -4.06
CA THR A 59 26.10 5.55 -3.61
C THR A 59 27.34 6.36 -4.01
N TYR A 60 28.51 6.00 -3.45
CA TYR A 60 29.78 6.62 -3.79
C TYR A 60 30.18 6.49 -5.26
N ASP A 61 29.58 5.56 -6.00
CA ASP A 61 29.85 5.33 -7.43
C ASP A 61 28.88 6.12 -8.34
N ASP A 62 28.15 7.10 -7.80
CA ASP A 62 27.11 7.87 -8.49
C ASP A 62 26.00 6.99 -9.09
N ILE A 63 25.73 5.85 -8.46
CA ILE A 63 24.66 4.92 -8.85
C ILE A 63 23.43 5.20 -7.99
N PRO A 64 22.31 5.68 -8.58
CA PRO A 64 21.07 5.86 -7.83
C PRO A 64 20.44 4.51 -7.52
N LEU A 65 20.05 4.31 -6.27
CA LEU A 65 19.36 3.12 -5.76
C LEU A 65 17.95 3.46 -5.29
N CYS A 66 17.03 2.55 -5.54
CA CYS A 66 15.70 2.63 -4.96
C CYS A 66 15.79 2.38 -3.43
N PRO A 67 15.29 3.30 -2.59
CA PRO A 67 15.36 3.13 -1.13
C PRO A 67 14.50 1.98 -0.61
N ALA A 68 13.47 1.57 -1.35
CA ALA A 68 12.58 0.49 -0.96
C ALA A 68 13.13 -0.91 -1.29
N CYS A 69 13.76 -1.08 -2.46
CA CYS A 69 14.20 -2.41 -2.95
C CYS A 69 15.71 -2.53 -3.21
N TYR A 70 16.48 -1.45 -3.03
CA TYR A 70 17.94 -1.37 -3.18
C TYR A 70 18.48 -1.77 -4.55
N LYS A 71 17.63 -1.84 -5.57
CA LYS A 71 18.06 -2.04 -6.96
C LYS A 71 18.49 -0.71 -7.57
N ALA A 72 19.50 -0.77 -8.44
CA ALA A 72 19.95 0.36 -9.23
C ALA A 72 18.81 0.85 -10.14
N ILE A 73 18.61 2.16 -10.16
CA ILE A 73 17.57 2.81 -10.97
C ILE A 73 18.22 3.27 -12.28
N ASP A 74 17.59 2.97 -13.42
CA ASP A 74 17.95 3.60 -14.68
C ASP A 74 17.48 5.06 -14.68
N ALA A 75 18.39 6.00 -14.96
CA ALA A 75 18.10 7.43 -15.00
C ALA A 75 17.07 7.83 -16.07
N GLY A 76 16.69 6.92 -16.98
CA GLY A 76 15.65 7.14 -17.97
C GLY A 76 14.22 7.25 -17.42
N ASN A 77 13.93 6.67 -16.24
CA ASN A 77 12.60 6.75 -15.60
C ASN A 77 12.70 7.31 -14.18
N GLN A 78 12.53 8.62 -14.07
CA GLN A 78 12.69 9.36 -12.82
C GLN A 78 11.41 9.43 -11.96
N GLU A 79 10.27 8.89 -12.41
CA GLU A 79 9.03 8.99 -11.62
C GLU A 79 8.84 7.80 -10.67
N LEU A 80 9.20 6.59 -11.12
CA LEU A 80 8.91 5.33 -10.43
C LEU A 80 10.09 4.37 -10.54
N CYS A 81 10.37 3.62 -9.48
CA CYS A 81 11.26 2.48 -9.55
C CYS A 81 10.65 1.39 -10.45
N GLU A 82 11.37 0.99 -11.50
CA GLU A 82 10.92 -0.04 -12.45
C GLU A 82 10.73 -1.44 -11.84
N PHE A 83 11.28 -1.68 -10.64
CA PHE A 83 11.24 -2.98 -10.00
C PHE A 83 10.14 -3.15 -8.95
N CYS A 84 9.84 -2.10 -8.19
CA CYS A 84 8.84 -2.17 -7.12
C CYS A 84 7.72 -1.13 -7.26
N GLY A 85 7.78 -0.24 -8.25
CA GLY A 85 6.75 0.80 -8.45
C GLY A 85 6.80 1.93 -7.42
N GLN A 86 7.82 2.00 -6.57
CA GLN A 86 8.01 3.08 -5.62
C GLN A 86 8.17 4.42 -6.35
N ARG A 87 7.38 5.44 -5.99
CA ARG A 87 7.63 6.82 -6.43
C ARG A 87 8.95 7.34 -5.87
N LEU A 88 9.72 7.95 -6.75
CA LEU A 88 11.05 8.44 -6.44
C LEU A 88 11.04 9.97 -6.34
N ASP A 89 11.75 10.48 -5.35
CA ASP A 89 12.05 11.90 -5.21
C ASP A 89 13.52 12.14 -5.57
N TRP A 90 13.72 12.94 -6.61
CA TRP A 90 15.04 13.34 -7.13
C TRP A 90 15.39 14.78 -6.74
N GLY A 91 14.60 15.41 -5.87
CA GLY A 91 14.92 16.72 -5.33
C GLY A 91 16.29 16.74 -4.67
N GLU A 92 17.02 17.84 -4.84
CA GLU A 92 18.28 18.07 -4.14
C GLU A 92 18.04 18.06 -2.62
N ASP A 93 19.04 17.69 -1.82
CA ASP A 93 18.97 17.96 -0.39
C ASP A 93 18.88 19.48 -0.21
N ASP A 94 17.84 19.96 0.47
CA ASP A 94 17.80 21.34 0.94
C ASP A 94 19.02 21.51 1.86
N GLU A 95 20.12 22.01 1.31
CA GLU A 95 21.32 22.39 2.05
C GLU A 95 20.90 23.43 3.10
N ASN A 96 21.03 23.07 4.37
CA ASN A 96 20.84 23.97 5.51
C ASN A 96 21.98 23.79 6.51
#